data_AF-A0A928DGP6-F1
#
_entry.id   AF-A0A928DGP6-F1
#
_cell.length_a   1.000
_cell.length_b   1.000
_cell.length_c   1.000
_cell.angle_alpha   90.00
_cell.angle_beta   90.00
_cell.angle_gamma   90.00
#
_symmetry.space_group_name_H-M   'P 1'
#
loop_
_entity.id
_entity.type
_entity.pdbx_description
1 polymer ?
#
loop_
_entity_poly.entity_id
_entity_poly.type
_entity_poly.pdbx_seq_one_letter_code
_entity_poly.pdbx_strand_id
1 'polypeptide(L)'
;MKTNKYFENQPVDCSYFSGLLPEGQDWFSPKEIGAIIGRSDQYVRNTFYSGKIFGHLSNGLAKKGFEKKTYLRVHRSAIALYLAQSANYSTDDLIEALSQIIVRLSDYQLMRLDKVIKDVSNGTSSKKTYRK
;
A
#
# COMPACT_ATOMS: atom_id res chain seq x y z
N MET A 1 -25.86 16.11 -1.31
CA MET A 1 -24.44 16.10 -0.91
C MET A 1 -23.61 16.60 -2.09
N LYS A 2 -22.76 17.63 -1.90
CA LYS A 2 -21.89 18.12 -2.97
C LYS A 2 -20.74 17.13 -3.16
N THR A 3 -20.63 16.55 -4.35
CA THR A 3 -19.52 15.69 -4.76
C THR A 3 -18.23 16.49 -4.79
N ASN A 4 -17.23 16.03 -4.04
CA ASN A 4 -15.95 16.70 -3.89
C ASN A 4 -15.06 16.31 -5.08
N LYS A 5 -14.79 17.25 -6.00
CA LYS A 5 -14.14 17.01 -7.32
C LYS A 5 -12.70 16.45 -7.28
N TYR A 6 -12.15 16.24 -6.08
CA TYR A 6 -10.76 15.87 -5.85
C TYR A 6 -10.56 14.38 -5.51
N PHE A 7 -11.64 13.60 -5.44
CA PHE A 7 -11.60 12.19 -5.04
C PHE A 7 -12.37 11.28 -6.01
N GLU A 8 -12.27 11.53 -7.32
CA GLU A 8 -12.69 10.57 -8.35
C GLU A 8 -11.64 9.48 -8.61
N ASN A 9 -10.85 9.11 -7.60
CA ASN A 9 -10.05 7.90 -7.71
C ASN A 9 -10.92 6.75 -7.21
N GLN A 10 -11.47 5.98 -8.15
CA GLN A 10 -11.93 4.62 -7.90
C GLN A 10 -10.88 3.91 -7.02
N PRO A 11 -11.28 3.24 -5.93
CA PRO A 11 -10.33 2.55 -5.05
C PRO A 11 -9.45 1.62 -5.90
N VAL A 12 -8.14 1.76 -5.75
CA VAL A 12 -7.14 1.03 -6.55
C VAL A 12 -7.34 -0.47 -6.32
N ASP A 13 -7.92 -1.15 -7.31
CA ASP A 13 -8.08 -2.59 -7.27
C ASP A 13 -6.71 -3.26 -7.49
N CYS A 14 -6.12 -3.77 -6.42
CA CYS A 14 -4.93 -4.62 -6.44
C CYS A 14 -5.29 -6.09 -6.66
N SER A 15 -6.24 -6.37 -7.57
CA SER A 15 -6.90 -7.67 -7.84
C SER A 15 -5.96 -8.89 -7.78
N TYR A 16 -4.74 -8.73 -8.29
CA TYR A 16 -3.75 -9.81 -8.39
C TYR A 16 -3.35 -10.43 -7.03
N PHE A 17 -3.27 -9.62 -5.96
CA PHE A 17 -3.03 -10.10 -4.59
C PHE A 17 -4.23 -9.90 -3.68
N SER A 18 -5.24 -9.17 -4.13
CA SER A 18 -6.46 -8.99 -3.36
C SER A 18 -7.20 -10.32 -3.20
N GLY A 19 -7.11 -11.26 -4.16
CA GLY A 19 -7.65 -12.62 -4.00
C GLY A 19 -7.03 -13.43 -2.84
N LEU A 20 -5.86 -13.03 -2.32
CA LEU A 20 -5.21 -13.67 -1.17
C LEU A 20 -5.74 -13.16 0.18
N LEU A 21 -6.59 -12.13 0.17
CA LEU A 21 -7.08 -11.44 1.36
C LEU A 21 -8.58 -11.71 1.56
N PRO A 22 -9.07 -11.80 2.81
CA PRO A 22 -10.48 -12.07 3.10
C PRO A 22 -11.44 -11.12 2.36
N GLU A 23 -12.46 -11.65 1.69
CA GLU A 23 -13.42 -10.83 0.92
C GLU A 23 -14.24 -9.89 1.82
N GLY A 24 -14.65 -8.74 1.28
CA GLY A 24 -15.52 -7.78 1.97
C GLY A 24 -14.88 -6.96 3.10
N GLN A 25 -13.56 -7.09 3.31
CA GLN A 25 -12.81 -6.31 4.30
C GLN A 25 -11.67 -5.50 3.68
N ASP A 26 -11.71 -4.19 3.92
CA ASP A 26 -10.71 -3.24 3.42
C ASP A 26 -9.66 -2.86 4.45
N TRP A 27 -9.96 -2.97 5.75
CA TRP A 27 -9.08 -2.49 6.82
C TRP A 27 -8.75 -3.59 7.82
N PHE A 28 -7.46 -3.79 8.05
CA PHE A 28 -6.95 -4.87 8.90
C PHE A 28 -6.13 -4.30 10.06
N SER A 29 -6.23 -4.96 11.21
CA SER A 29 -5.41 -4.74 12.39
C SER A 29 -4.08 -5.50 12.30
N PRO A 30 -3.06 -5.16 13.11
CA PRO A 30 -1.79 -5.89 13.15
C PRO A 30 -1.94 -7.40 13.36
N LYS A 31 -2.93 -7.82 14.17
CA LYS A 31 -3.19 -9.22 14.46
C LYS A 31 -3.70 -9.96 13.22
N GLU A 32 -4.66 -9.36 12.50
CA GLU A 32 -5.22 -9.95 11.28
C GLU A 32 -4.16 -10.02 10.17
N ILE A 33 -3.36 -8.97 10.01
CA ILE A 33 -2.26 -8.96 9.04
C ILE A 33 -1.24 -10.04 9.38
N GLY A 34 -0.89 -10.18 10.67
CA GLY A 34 0.04 -11.22 11.12
C GLY A 34 -0.44 -12.63 10.76
N ALA A 35 -1.74 -12.90 10.91
CA ALA A 35 -2.34 -14.15 10.48
C ALA A 35 -2.26 -14.35 8.94
N ILE A 36 -2.45 -13.27 8.16
CA ILE A 36 -2.36 -13.31 6.69
C ILE A 36 -0.94 -13.59 6.21
N ILE A 37 0.06 -12.91 6.77
CA ILE A 37 1.46 -12.99 6.30
C ILE A 37 2.30 -14.05 7.03
N GLY A 38 1.69 -14.81 7.95
CA GLY A 38 2.37 -15.84 8.75
C GLY A 38 3.42 -15.26 9.72
N ARG A 39 3.14 -14.11 10.36
CA ARG A 39 4.06 -13.42 11.29
C ARG A 39 3.34 -12.95 12.55
N SER A 40 4.11 -12.64 13.60
CA SER A 40 3.57 -12.05 14.84
C SER A 40 2.99 -10.64 14.61
N ASP A 41 2.06 -10.22 15.47
CA ASP A 41 1.52 -8.86 15.46
C ASP A 41 2.59 -7.80 15.75
N GLN A 42 3.55 -8.10 16.64
CA GLN A 42 4.69 -7.22 16.91
C GLN A 42 5.58 -7.01 15.68
N TYR A 43 5.80 -8.07 14.89
CA TYR A 43 6.50 -7.95 13.60
C TYR A 43 5.78 -6.98 12.65
N VAL A 44 4.44 -7.09 12.54
CA VAL A 44 3.65 -6.18 11.70
C VAL A 44 3.77 -4.73 12.18
N ARG A 45 3.72 -4.49 13.50
CA ARG A 45 3.91 -3.14 14.08
C ARG A 45 5.28 -2.58 13.75
N ASN A 46 6.34 -3.37 13.92
CA ASN A 46 7.69 -2.93 13.59
C ASN A 46 7.82 -2.58 12.11
N THR A 47 7.23 -3.41 11.24
CA THR A 47 7.23 -3.23 9.78
C THR A 47 6.43 -2.01 9.34
N PHE A 48 5.35 -1.69 10.05
CA PHE A 48 4.60 -0.46 9.87
C PHE A 48 5.43 0.78 10.27
N TYR A 49 6.00 0.79 11.47
CA TYR A 49 6.80 1.92 11.95
C TYR A 49 8.09 2.13 11.15
N SER A 50 8.63 1.07 10.53
CA SER A 50 9.76 1.17 9.60
C SER A 50 9.36 1.62 8.19
N GLY A 51 8.06 1.81 7.91
CA GLY A 51 7.54 2.22 6.61
C GLY A 51 7.56 1.13 5.53
N LYS A 52 7.67 -0.15 5.91
CA LYS A 52 7.64 -1.30 4.99
C LYS A 52 6.21 -1.76 4.68
N ILE A 53 5.30 -1.66 5.65
CA ILE A 53 3.86 -1.82 5.45
C ILE A 53 3.21 -0.45 5.65
N PHE A 54 2.56 0.08 4.61
CA PHE A 54 1.88 1.37 4.69
C PHE A 54 0.50 1.25 5.33
N GLY A 55 0.10 2.24 6.12
CA GLY A 55 -1.26 2.32 6.65
C GLY A 55 -1.46 3.59 7.46
N HIS A 56 -2.48 3.60 8.31
CA HIS A 56 -2.86 4.75 9.10
C HIS A 56 -3.03 4.41 10.57
N LEU A 57 -2.75 5.40 11.42
CA LEU A 57 -3.20 5.40 12.80
C LEU A 57 -4.62 5.97 12.83
N SER A 58 -5.56 5.21 13.37
CA SER A 58 -6.94 5.59 13.55
C SER A 58 -7.25 5.75 15.03
N ASN A 59 -7.89 6.85 15.40
CA ASN A 59 -8.27 7.10 16.78
C ASN A 59 -9.64 6.48 17.07
N GLY A 60 -9.71 5.70 18.14
CA GLY A 60 -10.96 5.20 18.69
C GLY A 60 -11.87 6.30 19.21
N LEU A 61 -13.15 5.95 19.35
CA LEU A 61 -14.11 6.76 20.10
C LEU A 61 -13.74 6.71 21.58
N ALA A 62 -13.69 7.88 22.22
CA ALA A 62 -13.54 8.02 23.66
C ALA A 62 -14.54 9.04 24.20
N LYS A 63 -15.01 8.83 25.43
CA LYS A 63 -15.87 9.78 26.13
C LYS A 63 -15.09 11.08 26.40
N LYS A 64 -15.81 12.20 26.48
CA LYS A 64 -15.23 13.52 26.79
C LYS A 64 -14.45 13.44 28.11
N GLY A 65 -13.17 13.82 28.08
CA GLY A 65 -12.25 13.74 29.22
C GLY A 65 -11.36 12.50 29.27
N PHE A 66 -11.54 11.53 28.37
CA PHE A 66 -10.67 10.35 28.26
C PHE A 66 -9.80 10.40 27.02
N GLU A 67 -8.58 9.87 27.14
CA GLU A 67 -7.66 9.77 26.01
C GLU A 67 -8.17 8.78 24.96
N LYS A 68 -8.06 9.16 23.68
CA LYS A 68 -8.47 8.29 22.57
C LYS A 68 -7.42 7.19 22.40
N LYS A 69 -7.86 5.94 22.43
CA LYS A 69 -6.99 4.81 22.05
C LYS A 69 -6.67 4.90 20.56
N THR A 70 -5.39 4.86 20.23
CA THR A 70 -4.90 4.85 18.85
C THR A 70 -4.72 3.41 18.37
N TYR A 71 -5.28 3.09 17.21
CA TYR A 71 -5.20 1.78 16.57
C TYR A 71 -4.50 1.88 15.22
N LEU A 72 -3.59 0.95 14.96
CA LEU A 72 -2.98 0.79 13.65
C LEU A 72 -3.96 0.07 12.72
N ARG A 73 -4.18 0.64 11.54
CA ARG A 73 -5.01 0.07 10.48
C ARG A 73 -4.27 0.09 9.15
N VAL A 74 -4.22 -1.05 8.48
CA VAL A 74 -3.61 -1.20 7.15
C VAL A 74 -4.70 -1.50 6.15
N HIS A 75 -4.68 -0.79 5.03
CA HIS A 75 -5.63 -1.00 3.95
C HIS A 75 -5.28 -2.25 3.14
N ARG A 76 -6.27 -2.94 2.60
CA ARG A 76 -6.15 -4.15 1.76
C ARG A 76 -5.06 -4.03 0.70
N SER A 77 -5.06 -2.92 -0.04
CA SER A 77 -4.07 -2.64 -1.09
C SER A 77 -2.62 -2.56 -0.58
N ALA A 78 -2.41 -2.09 0.65
CA ALA A 78 -1.07 -2.02 1.24
C ALA A 78 -0.56 -3.40 1.69
N ILE A 79 -1.45 -4.29 2.12
CA ILE A 79 -1.10 -5.69 2.42
C ILE A 79 -0.76 -6.43 1.13
N ALA A 80 -1.60 -6.26 0.11
CA ALA A 80 -1.38 -6.78 -1.24
C ALA A 80 0.00 -6.35 -1.79
N LEU A 81 0.34 -5.07 -1.67
CA LEU A 81 1.63 -4.54 -2.09
C LEU A 81 2.79 -5.12 -1.29
N TYR A 82 2.63 -5.27 0.03
CA TYR A 82 3.66 -5.89 0.87
C TYR A 82 3.90 -7.35 0.51
N LEU A 83 2.84 -8.12 0.27
CA LEU A 83 2.94 -9.51 -0.20
C LEU A 83 3.65 -9.56 -1.56
N ALA A 84 3.33 -8.63 -2.46
CA ALA A 84 4.03 -8.51 -3.73
C ALA A 84 5.55 -8.27 -3.55
N GLN A 85 5.93 -7.35 -2.67
CA GLN A 85 7.34 -7.03 -2.45
C GLN A 85 8.11 -8.14 -1.74
N SER A 86 7.43 -8.98 -0.97
CA SER A 86 8.04 -10.02 -0.13
C SER A 86 7.95 -11.43 -0.73
N ALA A 87 7.12 -11.63 -1.76
CA ALA A 87 7.08 -12.87 -2.49
C ALA A 87 8.37 -13.04 -3.32
N ASN A 88 8.95 -14.23 -3.26
CA ASN A 88 10.01 -14.67 -4.17
C ASN A 88 9.42 -14.92 -5.57
N TYR A 89 8.92 -13.88 -6.23
CA TYR A 89 8.53 -14.00 -7.64
C TYR A 89 9.72 -14.46 -8.48
N SER A 90 9.44 -15.31 -9.47
CA SER A 90 10.36 -15.40 -10.60
C SER A 90 10.45 -14.03 -11.28
N THR A 91 11.54 -13.75 -12.00
CA THR A 91 11.70 -12.46 -12.70
C THR A 91 10.52 -12.19 -13.63
N ASP A 92 9.97 -13.23 -14.27
CA ASP A 92 8.86 -13.12 -15.20
C ASP A 92 7.53 -12.77 -14.48
N ASP A 93 7.24 -13.41 -13.35
CA ASP A 93 6.04 -13.14 -12.56
C ASP A 93 6.02 -11.69 -12.03
N LEU A 94 7.19 -11.17 -11.66
CA LEU A 94 7.33 -9.78 -11.22
C LEU A 94 7.02 -8.79 -12.35
N ILE A 95 7.54 -9.04 -13.55
CA ILE A 95 7.33 -8.17 -14.71
C ILE A 95 5.86 -8.19 -15.15
N GLU A 96 5.22 -9.36 -15.14
CA GLU A 96 3.78 -9.50 -15.41
C GLU A 96 2.94 -8.70 -14.40
N ALA A 97 3.23 -8.86 -13.09
CA ALA A 97 2.54 -8.12 -12.04
C ALA A 97 2.71 -6.60 -12.19
N LEU A 98 3.93 -6.13 -12.49
CA LEU A 98 4.20 -4.71 -12.75
C LEU A 98 3.43 -4.22 -13.98
N SER A 99 3.37 -5.00 -15.04
CA SER A 99 2.66 -4.64 -16.28
C SER A 99 1.18 -4.43 -16.03
N GLN A 100 0.54 -5.30 -15.24
CA GLN A 100 -0.87 -5.15 -14.85
C GLN A 100 -1.13 -3.91 -13.97
N ILE A 101 -0.15 -3.51 -13.15
CA ILE A 101 -0.22 -2.27 -12.36
C ILE A 101 -0.07 -1.04 -13.26
N ILE A 102 0.89 -1.07 -14.20
CA ILE A 102 1.21 0.05 -15.08
C ILE A 102 0.01 0.44 -15.95
N VAL A 103 -0.72 -0.53 -16.50
CA VAL A 103 -1.92 -0.27 -17.34
C VAL A 103 -3.02 0.52 -16.61
N ARG A 104 -2.99 0.56 -15.28
CA ARG A 104 -4.01 1.22 -14.44
C ARG A 104 -3.59 2.61 -13.96
N LEU A 105 -2.38 3.05 -14.29
CA LEU A 105 -1.86 4.37 -13.91
C LEU A 105 -2.48 5.45 -14.79
N SER A 106 -2.73 6.63 -14.21
CA SER A 106 -3.17 7.80 -14.99
C SER A 106 -2.04 8.31 -15.91
N ASP A 107 -2.38 9.07 -16.94
CA ASP A 107 -1.40 9.65 -17.87
C ASP A 107 -0.26 10.39 -17.17
N TYR A 108 -0.58 11.14 -16.10
CA TYR A 108 0.43 11.82 -15.29
C TYR A 108 1.36 10.84 -14.55
N GLN A 109 0.80 9.77 -14.00
CA GLN A 109 1.57 8.73 -13.29
C GLN A 109 2.43 7.93 -14.27
N LEU A 110 1.91 7.62 -15.45
CA LEU A 110 2.66 6.98 -16.55
C LEU A 110 3.81 7.85 -17.02
N MET A 111 3.57 9.15 -17.27
CA MET A 111 4.63 10.09 -17.64
C MET A 111 5.72 10.17 -16.56
N ARG A 112 5.34 10.17 -15.29
CA ARG A 112 6.29 10.15 -14.17
C ARG A 112 7.08 8.86 -14.09
N LEU A 113 6.44 7.72 -14.33
CA LEU A 113 7.08 6.41 -14.33
C LEU A 113 8.05 6.28 -15.50
N ASP A 114 7.64 6.67 -16.70
CA ASP A 114 8.48 6.71 -17.91
C ASP A 114 9.75 7.54 -17.69
N LYS A 115 9.61 8.71 -17.04
CA LYS A 115 10.77 9.51 -16.65
C LYS A 115 11.72 8.72 -15.73
N VAL A 116 11.20 8.07 -14.69
CA VAL A 116 12.03 7.29 -13.76
C VAL A 116 12.72 6.13 -14.48
N ILE A 117 12.02 5.42 -15.37
CA ILE A 117 12.58 4.32 -16.15
C ILE A 117 13.71 4.84 -17.04
N LYS A 118 13.49 5.95 -17.76
CA LYS A 118 14.53 6.58 -18.60
C LYS A 118 15.72 7.05 -17.78
N ASP A 119 15.48 7.68 -16.63
CA ASP A 119 16.54 8.12 -15.72
C ASP A 119 17.40 6.91 -15.30
N VAL A 120 16.78 5.78 -14.95
CA VAL A 120 17.47 4.52 -14.60
C VAL A 120 18.23 3.93 -15.80
N SER A 121 17.61 3.82 -16.97
CA SER A 121 18.26 3.31 -18.19
C SER A 121 19.48 4.14 -18.61
N ASN A 122 19.44 5.45 -18.35
CA ASN A 122 20.54 6.37 -18.61
C ASN A 122 21.60 6.41 -17.48
N GLY A 123 21.47 5.57 -16.44
CA GLY A 123 22.41 5.49 -15.32
C GLY A 123 22.29 6.64 -14.30
N THR A 124 21.29 7.49 -14.45
CA THR A 124 20.97 8.59 -13.54
C THR A 124 20.07 8.11 -12.40
N SER A 125 20.62 7.90 -11.20
CA SER A 125 19.82 7.57 -10.02
C SER A 125 18.84 8.71 -9.69
N SER A 126 17.53 8.40 -9.72
CA SER A 126 16.47 9.32 -9.34
C SER A 126 16.68 9.82 -7.91
N LYS A 127 17.08 11.10 -7.77
CA LYS A 127 17.22 11.74 -6.46
C LYS A 127 15.86 11.78 -5.78
N LYS A 128 15.68 11.02 -4.71
CA LYS A 128 14.50 11.07 -3.83
C LYS A 128 14.27 12.51 -3.38
N THR A 129 13.30 13.18 -3.97
CA THR A 129 12.87 14.51 -3.56
C THR A 129 11.95 14.35 -2.35
N TYR A 130 12.55 14.30 -1.15
CA TYR A 130 11.79 14.53 0.07
C TYR A 130 11.45 16.02 0.11
N ARG A 131 10.18 16.37 -0.13
CA ARG A 131 9.68 17.68 0.32
C ARG A 131 9.59 17.62 1.84
N LYS A 132 10.42 18.42 2.49
CA LYS A 132 10.30 18.77 3.91
C LYS A 132 8.99 19.51 4.15
#